data_AF-A0A3D5R9K9-F1
#
_entry.id   AF-A0A3D5R9K9-F1
#
_cell.length_a   1.000
_cell.length_b   1.000
_cell.length_c   1.000
_cell.angle_alpha   90.00
_cell.angle_beta   90.00
_cell.angle_gamma   90.00
#
_symmetry.space_group_name_H-M   'P 1'
#
loop_
_entity.id
_entity.type
_entity.pdbx_description
1 polymer ?
#
loop_
_entity_poly.entity_id
_entity_poly.type
_entity_poly.pdbx_seq_one_letter_code
_entity_poly.pdbx_strand_id
1 'polypeptide(L)'
;MVNLNRDQDLSELEKYFKLCKNKNISINSDLILGLPGENFIDFKNSLDKLIKLNPDNITVHTLSIKNNSGISKEKLMSEKELLDSYNYAKSKLKSQNYQPYYLYRQKDIVENLDNIGYSKSNKESLYNMNMIEESQTVISAGLGSVTKIIGNTGIKRIPYNKSFKDYYHKYIYVNQNKEEYLKKILEEE
;
A
#
# COMPACT_ATOMS: atom_id res chain seq x y z
N MET A 1 17.63 2.20 -16.74
CA MET A 1 16.26 1.97 -16.22
C MET A 1 15.28 1.77 -17.37
N VAL A 2 14.33 0.85 -17.20
CA VAL A 2 13.18 0.70 -18.11
C VAL A 2 12.20 1.86 -17.84
N ASN A 3 11.65 2.48 -18.88
CA ASN A 3 10.58 3.48 -18.69
C ASN A 3 9.29 2.76 -18.27
N LEU A 4 8.74 3.12 -17.11
CA LEU A 4 7.51 2.56 -16.55
C LEU A 4 6.27 3.44 -16.81
N ASN A 5 6.39 4.45 -17.68
CA ASN A 5 5.36 5.46 -17.97
C ASN A 5 4.84 6.18 -16.72
N ARG A 6 5.77 6.48 -15.79
CA ARG A 6 5.49 7.23 -14.54
C ARG A 6 6.49 8.35 -14.34
N ASP A 7 6.76 9.10 -15.40
CA ASP A 7 7.63 10.26 -15.31
C ASP A 7 7.02 11.28 -14.35
N GLN A 8 7.79 11.68 -13.34
CA GLN A 8 7.40 12.69 -12.36
C GLN A 8 8.51 13.71 -12.18
N ASP A 9 8.12 14.98 -12.02
CA ASP A 9 9.04 16.06 -11.66
C ASP A 9 9.32 16.02 -10.15
N LEU A 10 10.58 15.74 -9.79
CA LEU A 10 11.01 15.76 -8.39
C LEU A 10 10.87 17.14 -7.74
N SER A 11 10.93 18.23 -8.53
CA SER A 11 10.74 19.59 -8.03
C SER A 11 9.30 19.82 -7.54
N GLU A 12 8.31 19.18 -8.18
CA GLU A 12 6.92 19.22 -7.74
C GLU A 12 6.72 18.40 -6.47
N LEU A 13 7.34 17.22 -6.39
CA LEU A 13 7.29 16.39 -5.19
C LEU A 13 7.75 17.15 -3.94
N GLU A 14 8.88 17.86 -4.04
CA GLU A 14 9.39 18.70 -2.95
C GLU A 14 8.42 19.81 -2.54
N LYS A 15 7.76 20.46 -3.52
CA LYS A 15 6.73 21.47 -3.26
C LYS A 15 5.55 20.89 -2.50
N TYR A 16 5.05 19.71 -2.88
CA TYR A 16 3.95 19.05 -2.18
C TYR A 16 4.33 18.65 -0.76
N PHE A 17 5.54 18.13 -0.55
CA PHE A 17 6.04 17.83 0.79
C PHE A 17 6.07 19.07 1.68
N LYS A 18 6.56 20.19 1.16
CA LYS A 18 6.58 21.46 1.89
C LYS A 18 5.16 21.94 2.23
N LEU A 19 4.24 21.86 1.28
CA LEU A 19 2.84 22.26 1.49
C LEU A 19 2.16 21.43 2.58
N CYS A 20 2.30 20.10 2.54
CA CYS A 20 1.72 19.21 3.53
C CYS A 20 2.30 19.46 4.93
N LYS A 21 3.63 19.61 5.04
CA LYS A 21 4.29 19.94 6.32
C LYS A 21 3.81 21.26 6.90
N ASN A 22 3.69 22.31 6.08
CA ASN A 22 3.18 23.61 6.53
C ASN A 22 1.75 23.56 7.05
N LYS A 23 0.98 22.54 6.66
CA LYS A 23 -0.40 22.30 7.10
C LYS A 23 -0.52 21.20 8.17
N ASN A 24 0.59 20.70 8.70
CA ASN A 24 0.62 19.56 9.61
C ASN A 24 -0.11 18.31 9.08
N ILE A 25 -0.09 18.11 7.76
CA ILE A 25 -0.65 16.92 7.11
C ILE A 25 0.43 15.83 7.12
N SER A 26 0.11 14.69 7.71
CA SER A 26 1.00 13.52 7.70
C SER A 26 1.25 13.02 6.28
N ILE A 27 2.51 12.73 5.96
CA ILE A 27 2.92 12.26 4.64
C ILE A 27 3.25 10.76 4.72
N ASN A 28 2.47 9.94 4.01
CA ASN A 28 2.83 8.56 3.68
C ASN A 28 3.49 8.52 2.30
N SER A 29 4.52 7.70 2.15
CA SER A 29 5.24 7.55 0.90
C SER A 29 5.60 6.10 0.66
N ASP A 30 5.35 5.62 -0.56
CA ASP A 30 5.56 4.22 -0.91
C ASP A 30 6.72 4.10 -1.91
N LEU A 31 7.59 3.11 -1.71
CA LEU A 31 8.62 2.70 -2.65
C LEU A 31 8.37 1.26 -3.07
N ILE A 32 8.61 0.97 -4.35
CA ILE A 32 8.56 -0.39 -4.89
C ILE A 32 10.00 -0.84 -5.13
N LEU A 33 10.41 -1.90 -4.46
CA LEU A 33 11.68 -2.57 -4.61
C LEU A 33 11.58 -3.68 -5.67
N GLY A 34 12.57 -3.74 -6.55
CA GLY A 34 12.73 -4.80 -7.55
C GLY A 34 12.06 -4.45 -8.87
N LEU A 35 11.99 -3.16 -9.22
CA LEU A 35 11.43 -2.73 -10.50
C LEU A 35 12.28 -3.21 -11.69
N PRO A 36 11.70 -3.37 -12.90
CA PRO A 36 12.46 -3.81 -14.07
C PRO A 36 13.62 -2.87 -14.43
N GLY A 37 14.83 -3.43 -14.47
CA GLY A 37 16.07 -2.70 -14.74
C GLY A 37 16.52 -1.79 -13.58
N GLU A 38 15.97 -1.96 -12.39
CA GLU A 38 16.48 -1.39 -11.13
C GLU A 38 17.58 -2.29 -10.58
N ASN A 39 18.68 -1.70 -10.10
CA ASN A 39 19.72 -2.39 -9.34
C ASN A 39 19.78 -1.86 -7.90
N PHE A 40 20.63 -2.46 -7.07
CA PHE A 40 20.82 -2.06 -5.67
C PHE A 40 21.10 -0.55 -5.49
N ILE A 41 21.96 0.03 -6.34
CA ILE A 41 22.37 1.43 -6.24
C ILE A 41 21.18 2.36 -6.55
N ASP A 42 20.37 2.00 -7.55
CA ASP A 42 19.17 2.73 -7.93
C ASP A 42 18.15 2.78 -6.78
N PHE A 43 17.84 1.62 -6.19
CA PHE A 43 16.92 1.52 -5.06
C PHE A 43 17.45 2.29 -3.85
N LYS A 44 18.73 2.09 -3.51
CA LYS A 44 19.41 2.81 -2.43
C LYS A 44 19.29 4.33 -2.58
N ASN A 45 19.58 4.84 -3.78
CA ASN A 45 19.50 6.27 -4.06
C ASN A 45 18.06 6.80 -3.91
N SER A 46 17.06 6.03 -4.33
CA SER A 46 15.64 6.39 -4.20
C SER A 46 15.22 6.47 -2.73
N LEU A 47 15.58 5.46 -1.94
CA LEU A 47 15.32 5.44 -0.50
C LEU A 47 16.02 6.58 0.23
N ASP A 48 17.31 6.80 -0.04
CA ASP A 48 18.08 7.88 0.58
C ASP A 48 17.51 9.26 0.27
N LYS A 49 17.06 9.50 -0.96
CA LYS A 49 16.38 10.74 -1.35
C LYS A 49 15.03 10.91 -0.65
N LEU A 50 14.22 9.84 -0.59
CA LEU A 50 12.93 9.89 0.10
C LEU A 50 13.09 10.20 1.60
N ILE A 51 14.08 9.58 2.26
CA ILE A 51 14.40 9.86 3.66
C ILE A 51 14.75 11.34 3.87
N LYS A 52 15.50 11.97 2.95
CA LYS A 52 15.81 13.41 3.02
C LYS A 52 14.57 14.30 2.93
N LEU A 53 13.54 13.88 2.19
CA LEU A 53 12.24 14.55 2.19
C LEU A 53 11.49 14.40 3.52
N ASN A 54 11.97 13.51 4.41
CA ASN A 54 11.52 13.38 5.79
C ASN A 54 10.01 13.12 5.94
N PRO A 55 9.41 12.14 5.22
CA PRO A 55 8.00 11.77 5.37
C PRO A 55 7.70 11.23 6.78
N ASP A 56 6.44 11.16 7.15
CA ASP A 56 6.01 10.58 8.43
C ASP A 56 5.99 9.05 8.38
N ASN A 57 5.63 8.50 7.22
CA ASN A 57 5.56 7.07 6.94
C ASN A 57 6.26 6.73 5.62
N ILE A 58 6.96 5.60 5.59
CA ILE A 58 7.53 4.99 4.39
C ILE A 58 7.09 3.54 4.31
N THR A 59 6.43 3.13 3.23
CA THR A 59 6.20 1.71 2.94
C THR A 59 7.20 1.23 1.89
N VAL A 60 7.90 0.14 2.20
CA VAL A 60 8.70 -0.58 1.21
C VAL A 60 7.90 -1.77 0.73
N HIS A 61 7.44 -1.71 -0.52
CA HIS A 61 6.75 -2.79 -1.19
C HIS A 61 7.74 -3.58 -2.05
N THR A 62 7.76 -4.89 -1.93
CA THR A 62 8.44 -5.71 -2.94
C THR A 62 7.52 -5.86 -4.15
N LEU A 63 8.08 -5.78 -5.35
CA LEU A 63 7.34 -5.92 -6.60
C LEU A 63 6.47 -7.19 -6.58
N SER A 64 5.18 -7.03 -6.89
CA SER A 64 4.25 -8.13 -7.17
C SER A 64 3.89 -8.10 -8.65
N ILE A 65 4.19 -9.20 -9.35
CA ILE A 65 4.02 -9.28 -10.80
C ILE A 65 2.59 -9.68 -11.10
N LYS A 66 1.85 -8.79 -11.77
CA LYS A 66 0.52 -9.10 -12.28
C LYS A 66 0.65 -9.67 -13.69
N ASN A 67 -0.07 -10.77 -13.97
CA ASN A 67 -0.01 -11.52 -15.23
C ASN A 67 -0.14 -10.66 -16.52
N ASN A 68 -0.84 -9.52 -16.46
CA ASN A 68 -1.05 -8.64 -17.63
C ASN A 68 -0.25 -7.33 -17.57
N SER A 69 0.79 -7.24 -16.75
CA SER A 69 1.55 -6.00 -16.55
C SER A 69 2.58 -5.70 -17.65
N GLY A 70 2.84 -6.65 -18.56
CA GLY A 70 3.89 -6.51 -19.59
C GLY A 70 5.32 -6.51 -19.02
N ILE A 71 5.49 -6.79 -17.73
CA ILE A 71 6.78 -6.84 -17.05
C ILE A 71 7.48 -8.17 -17.37
N SER A 72 8.65 -8.10 -18.01
CA SER A 72 9.52 -9.27 -18.20
C SER A 72 10.30 -9.58 -16.93
N LYS A 73 10.28 -10.85 -16.50
CA LYS A 73 11.04 -11.35 -15.34
C LYS A 73 12.56 -11.29 -15.56
N GLU A 74 13.03 -11.31 -16.80
CA GLU A 74 14.46 -11.33 -17.15
C GLU A 74 15.19 -10.02 -16.81
N LYS A 75 14.44 -8.94 -16.59
CA LYS A 75 15.01 -7.62 -16.23
C LYS A 75 14.93 -7.33 -14.74
N LEU A 76 14.52 -8.28 -13.92
CA LEU A 76 14.42 -8.10 -12.47
C LEU A 76 15.77 -8.31 -11.80
N MET A 77 15.92 -7.76 -10.59
CA MET A 77 17.05 -8.07 -9.73
C MET A 77 17.16 -9.59 -9.51
N SER A 78 18.40 -10.05 -9.31
CA SER A 78 18.60 -11.40 -8.76
C SER A 78 18.03 -11.52 -7.35
N GLU A 79 17.67 -12.72 -6.90
CA GLU A 79 17.18 -12.97 -5.54
C GLU A 79 18.14 -12.40 -4.48
N LYS A 80 19.45 -12.64 -4.65
CA LYS A 80 20.47 -12.11 -3.73
C LYS A 80 20.46 -10.58 -3.69
N GLU A 81 20.44 -9.92 -4.83
CA GLU A 81 20.44 -8.46 -4.90
C GLU A 81 19.16 -7.84 -4.33
N LEU A 82 18.02 -8.50 -4.56
CA LEU A 82 16.73 -8.10 -3.98
C LEU A 82 16.76 -8.22 -2.45
N LEU A 83 17.30 -9.32 -1.92
CA LEU A 83 17.47 -9.53 -0.49
C LEU A 83 18.44 -8.52 0.13
N ASP A 84 19.56 -8.24 -0.53
CA ASP A 84 20.54 -7.23 -0.11
C ASP A 84 19.90 -5.84 -0.05
N SER A 85 19.09 -5.46 -1.05
CA SER A 85 18.34 -4.21 -1.11
C SER A 85 17.27 -4.11 -0.01
N TYR A 86 16.56 -5.20 0.23
CA TYR A 86 15.54 -5.29 1.27
C TYR A 86 16.14 -5.15 2.69
N ASN A 87 17.27 -5.81 2.94
CA ASN A 87 18.01 -5.70 4.21
C ASN A 87 18.63 -4.30 4.39
N TYR A 88 19.10 -3.70 3.30
CA TYR A 88 19.53 -2.30 3.31
C TYR A 88 18.38 -1.37 3.73
N ALA A 89 17.18 -1.53 3.18
CA ALA A 89 16.02 -0.71 3.58
C ALA A 89 15.71 -0.83 5.08
N LYS A 90 15.64 -2.06 5.59
CA LYS A 90 15.40 -2.34 7.03
C LYS A 90 16.42 -1.63 7.92
N SER A 91 17.71 -1.83 7.65
CA SER A 91 18.79 -1.25 8.46
C SER A 91 18.83 0.28 8.35
N LYS A 92 18.68 0.81 7.13
CA LYS A 92 18.71 2.24 6.87
C LYS A 92 17.54 2.97 7.54
N LEU A 93 16.31 2.50 7.38
CA LEU A 93 15.12 3.10 7.99
C LEU A 93 15.20 3.08 9.52
N LYS A 94 15.63 1.95 10.11
CA LYS A 94 15.86 1.85 11.55
C LYS A 94 16.89 2.87 12.05
N SER A 95 18.00 3.05 11.32
CA SER A 95 19.02 4.07 11.67
C SER A 95 18.53 5.51 11.58
N GLN A 96 17.38 5.74 10.92
CA GLN A 96 16.75 7.04 10.75
C GLN A 96 15.49 7.18 11.63
N ASN A 97 15.34 6.34 12.65
CA ASN A 97 14.22 6.33 13.60
C ASN A 97 12.85 6.01 12.99
N TYR A 98 12.82 5.33 11.84
CA TYR A 98 11.60 4.73 11.32
C TYR A 98 11.46 3.30 11.86
N GLN A 99 10.39 3.04 12.60
CA GLN A 99 10.07 1.73 13.18
C GLN A 99 9.03 1.01 12.31
N PRO A 100 9.17 -0.31 12.09
CA PRO A 100 8.14 -1.07 11.41
C PRO A 100 6.87 -1.12 12.26
N TYR A 101 5.71 -0.91 11.63
CA TYR A 101 4.41 -0.89 12.35
C TYR A 101 3.30 -1.73 11.68
N TYR A 102 3.47 -2.13 10.42
CA TYR A 102 2.67 -3.22 9.83
C TYR A 102 3.47 -4.01 8.80
N LEU A 103 2.95 -5.19 8.49
CA LEU A 103 3.47 -6.12 7.49
C LEU A 103 2.29 -6.71 6.72
N TYR A 104 2.44 -6.90 5.41
CA TYR A 104 1.54 -7.76 4.66
C TYR A 104 2.23 -8.38 3.44
N ARG A 105 1.64 -9.44 2.89
CA ARG A 105 2.11 -10.07 1.65
C ARG A 105 1.10 -9.89 0.53
N GLN A 106 1.58 -9.53 -0.65
CA GLN A 106 0.79 -9.56 -1.87
C GLN A 106 0.91 -10.93 -2.54
N LYS A 107 -0.17 -11.34 -3.23
CA LYS A 107 -0.10 -12.49 -4.12
C LYS A 107 0.92 -12.21 -5.22
N ASP A 108 1.71 -13.22 -5.60
CA ASP A 108 2.70 -13.14 -6.67
C ASP A 108 3.82 -12.10 -6.41
N ILE A 109 4.17 -11.88 -5.13
CA ILE A 109 5.33 -11.08 -4.71
C ILE A 109 6.64 -11.80 -5.08
N VAL A 110 7.60 -11.05 -5.61
CA VAL A 110 8.90 -11.61 -6.05
C VAL A 110 9.68 -12.11 -4.82
N GLU A 111 10.26 -13.31 -4.95
CA GLU A 111 11.03 -14.03 -3.91
C GLU A 111 10.32 -14.18 -2.54
N ASN A 112 8.99 -14.17 -2.50
CA ASN A 112 8.19 -14.39 -1.29
C ASN A 112 8.57 -13.45 -0.11
N LEU A 113 9.09 -12.27 -0.43
CA LEU A 113 9.37 -11.22 0.55
C LEU A 113 8.07 -10.56 1.03
N ASP A 114 8.20 -9.56 1.89
CA ASP A 114 7.07 -8.86 2.51
C ASP A 114 7.03 -7.37 2.14
N ASN A 115 5.85 -6.77 2.25
CA ASN A 115 5.67 -5.33 2.27
C ASN A 115 5.66 -4.84 3.72
N ILE A 116 6.53 -3.89 4.07
CA ILE A 116 6.64 -3.35 5.43
C ILE A 116 6.36 -1.85 5.43
N GLY A 117 5.42 -1.42 6.27
CA GLY A 117 5.21 -0.02 6.63
C GLY A 117 6.11 0.37 7.79
N TYR A 118 6.85 1.46 7.63
CA TYR A 118 7.67 2.08 8.67
C TYR A 118 7.19 3.48 8.96
N SER A 119 7.24 3.90 10.22
CA SER A 119 6.78 5.22 10.65
C SER A 119 7.74 5.81 11.67
N LYS A 120 7.74 7.13 11.78
CA LYS A 120 8.29 7.78 12.98
C LYS A 120 7.40 7.49 14.18
N SER A 121 7.96 7.57 15.38
CA SER A 121 7.19 7.43 16.61
C SER A 121 5.97 8.36 16.64
N ASN A 122 4.81 7.80 16.99
CA ASN A 122 3.50 8.49 17.04
C ASN A 122 3.01 9.01 15.68
N LYS A 123 3.49 8.44 14.58
CA LYS A 123 3.06 8.72 13.21
C LYS A 123 2.51 7.49 12.48
N GLU A 124 2.33 6.39 13.20
CA GLU A 124 1.73 5.16 12.71
C GLU A 124 0.36 5.44 12.08
N SER A 125 0.11 4.90 10.90
CA SER A 125 -1.21 4.98 10.27
C SER A 125 -2.15 3.94 10.86
N LEU A 126 -3.00 4.37 11.82
CA LEU A 126 -4.09 3.53 12.37
C LEU A 126 -5.00 3.00 11.26
N TYR A 127 -5.26 3.83 10.23
CA TYR A 127 -6.05 3.42 9.08
C TYR A 127 -5.41 2.24 8.35
N ASN A 128 -4.10 2.28 8.06
CA ASN A 128 -3.42 1.18 7.37
C ASN A 128 -3.41 -0.08 8.24
N MET A 129 -3.14 0.04 9.54
CA MET A 129 -3.17 -1.10 10.46
C MET A 129 -4.53 -1.77 10.46
N ASN A 130 -5.61 -1.02 10.71
CA ASN A 130 -6.95 -1.57 10.79
C ASN A 130 -7.44 -2.15 9.45
N MET A 131 -7.04 -1.54 8.32
CA MET A 131 -7.40 -2.05 6.98
C MET A 131 -6.70 -3.37 6.63
N ILE A 132 -5.45 -3.55 7.07
CA ILE A 132 -4.61 -4.73 6.82
C ILE A 132 -4.95 -5.86 7.77
N GLU A 133 -5.09 -5.55 9.07
CA GLU A 133 -5.46 -6.52 10.11
C GLU A 133 -6.92 -6.99 9.96
N GLU A 134 -7.74 -6.20 9.27
CA GLU A 134 -9.18 -6.43 9.17
C GLU A 134 -9.86 -6.48 10.55
N SER A 135 -9.41 -5.64 11.49
CA SER A 135 -9.88 -5.58 12.88
C SER A 135 -11.12 -4.71 13.09
N GLN A 136 -11.60 -4.04 12.04
CA GLN A 136 -12.78 -3.17 12.10
C GLN A 136 -13.70 -3.36 10.90
N THR A 137 -14.99 -3.07 11.10
CA THR A 137 -15.94 -2.96 10.00
C THR A 137 -15.58 -1.76 9.12
N VAL A 138 -15.45 -2.01 7.82
CA VAL A 138 -15.13 -1.03 6.79
C VAL A 138 -16.32 -0.92 5.85
N ILE A 139 -17.03 0.19 5.92
CA ILE A 139 -18.07 0.53 4.94
C ILE A 139 -17.40 1.30 3.80
N SER A 140 -17.53 0.78 2.59
CA SER A 140 -16.93 1.41 1.41
C SER A 140 -17.99 1.85 0.42
N ALA A 141 -17.65 2.86 -0.37
CA ALA A 141 -18.43 3.40 -1.47
C ALA A 141 -17.56 3.48 -2.72
N GLY A 142 -18.16 3.23 -3.89
CA GLY A 142 -17.51 3.42 -5.18
C GLY A 142 -17.19 2.14 -5.95
N LEU A 143 -16.87 2.31 -7.23
CA LEU A 143 -16.56 1.25 -8.17
C LEU A 143 -15.45 0.33 -7.63
N GLY A 144 -15.72 -0.97 -7.57
CA GLY A 144 -14.75 -1.99 -7.16
C GLY A 144 -14.34 -1.99 -5.68
N SER A 145 -14.93 -1.11 -4.85
CA SER A 145 -14.66 -1.13 -3.40
C SER A 145 -15.34 -2.33 -2.72
N VAL A 146 -14.84 -2.73 -1.55
CA VAL A 146 -15.39 -3.86 -0.80
C VAL A 146 -15.75 -3.41 0.60
N THR A 147 -16.99 -3.63 1.00
CA THR A 147 -17.39 -3.47 2.40
C THR A 147 -17.00 -4.74 3.14
N LYS A 148 -16.34 -4.59 4.29
CA LYS A 148 -15.94 -5.69 5.18
C LYS A 148 -16.68 -5.49 6.49
N ILE A 149 -17.47 -6.46 6.93
CA ILE A 149 -18.21 -6.39 8.17
C ILE A 149 -17.70 -7.52 9.07
N ILE A 150 -17.21 -7.14 10.25
CA ILE A 150 -16.73 -8.08 11.26
C ILE A 150 -17.95 -8.60 12.01
N GLY A 151 -18.18 -9.90 11.97
CA GLY A 151 -19.24 -10.55 12.73
C GLY A 151 -18.70 -11.73 13.53
N ASN A 152 -19.56 -12.31 14.37
CA ASN A 152 -19.18 -13.37 15.32
C ASN A 152 -18.59 -14.63 14.67
N THR A 153 -18.95 -14.91 13.42
CA THR A 153 -18.51 -16.11 12.68
C THR A 153 -17.43 -15.82 11.64
N GLY A 154 -16.96 -14.57 11.55
CA GLY A 154 -15.90 -14.14 10.63
C GLY A 154 -16.25 -12.86 9.87
N ILE A 155 -15.55 -12.64 8.75
CA ILE A 155 -15.62 -11.38 8.00
C ILE A 155 -16.52 -11.54 6.78
N LYS A 156 -17.67 -10.87 6.79
CA LYS A 156 -18.54 -10.76 5.62
C LYS A 156 -17.99 -9.71 4.67
N ARG A 157 -17.85 -10.07 3.40
CA ARG A 157 -17.40 -9.16 2.33
C ARG A 157 -18.54 -8.89 1.35
N ILE A 158 -18.83 -7.62 1.10
CA ILE A 158 -19.85 -7.16 0.15
C ILE A 158 -19.15 -6.26 -0.88
N PRO A 159 -18.71 -6.81 -2.03
CA PRO A 159 -18.01 -6.05 -3.06
C PRO A 159 -18.99 -5.28 -3.95
N TYR A 160 -18.64 -4.06 -4.33
CA TYR A 160 -19.18 -3.47 -5.54
C TYR A 160 -18.58 -4.15 -6.77
N ASN A 161 -19.32 -4.06 -7.88
CA ASN A 161 -18.83 -4.47 -9.18
C ASN A 161 -17.59 -3.66 -9.58
N LYS A 162 -16.64 -4.31 -10.28
CA LYS A 162 -15.43 -3.68 -10.81
C LYS A 162 -15.64 -3.03 -12.18
N SER A 163 -16.66 -3.46 -12.91
CA SER A 163 -17.09 -2.87 -14.18
C SER A 163 -17.97 -1.66 -13.93
N PHE A 164 -17.68 -0.54 -14.60
CA PHE A 164 -18.49 0.67 -14.48
C PHE A 164 -19.96 0.42 -14.83
N LYS A 165 -20.24 -0.34 -15.90
CA LYS A 165 -21.60 -0.68 -16.33
C LYS A 165 -22.36 -1.40 -15.22
N ASP A 166 -21.78 -2.44 -14.64
CA ASP A 166 -22.42 -3.20 -13.57
C ASP A 166 -22.56 -2.39 -12.29
N TYR A 167 -21.57 -1.56 -11.97
CA TYR A 167 -21.66 -0.66 -10.82
C TYR A 167 -22.81 0.32 -10.97
N TYR A 168 -22.89 1.01 -12.10
CA TYR A 168 -23.92 2.00 -12.39
C TYR A 168 -25.33 1.40 -12.27
N HIS A 169 -25.55 0.18 -12.73
CA HIS A 169 -26.85 -0.47 -12.66
C HIS A 169 -27.16 -1.16 -11.32
N LYS A 170 -26.15 -1.51 -10.50
CA LYS A 170 -26.35 -2.36 -9.31
C LYS A 170 -25.94 -1.70 -7.99
N TYR A 171 -25.38 -0.50 -7.98
CA TYR A 171 -24.88 0.10 -6.73
C TYR A 171 -25.97 0.28 -5.67
N ILE A 172 -27.20 0.61 -6.06
CA ILE A 172 -28.35 0.72 -5.14
C ILE A 172 -28.63 -0.62 -4.46
N TYR A 173 -28.69 -1.71 -5.24
CA TYR A 173 -28.89 -3.05 -4.69
C TYR A 173 -27.76 -3.45 -3.73
N VAL A 174 -26.51 -3.12 -4.08
CA VAL A 174 -25.36 -3.36 -3.20
C VAL A 174 -25.47 -2.54 -1.90
N ASN A 175 -25.99 -1.31 -1.95
CA ASN A 175 -26.23 -0.50 -0.76
C ASN A 175 -27.30 -1.13 0.14
N GLN A 176 -28.43 -1.54 -0.44
CA GLN A 176 -29.52 -2.20 0.29
C GLN A 176 -29.04 -3.47 1.00
N ASN A 177 -28.26 -4.31 0.32
CA ASN A 177 -27.68 -5.52 0.91
C ASN A 177 -26.75 -5.20 2.09
N LYS A 178 -25.97 -4.11 2.03
CA LYS A 178 -25.14 -3.68 3.16
C LYS A 178 -26.00 -3.26 4.34
N GLU A 179 -27.02 -2.45 4.11
CA GLU A 179 -27.93 -1.97 5.16
C GLU A 179 -28.64 -3.13 5.85
N GLU A 180 -29.16 -4.10 5.10
CA GLU A 180 -29.80 -5.29 5.65
C GLU A 180 -28.85 -6.11 6.52
N TYR A 181 -27.60 -6.29 6.09
CA TYR A 181 -26.63 -7.07 6.86
C TYR A 181 -26.16 -6.35 8.12
N LEU A 182 -25.99 -5.03 8.06
CA LEU A 182 -25.63 -4.22 9.23
C LEU A 182 -26.74 -4.23 10.29
N LYS A 183 -28.01 -4.13 9.87
CA LYS A 183 -29.15 -4.23 10.80
C LYS A 183 -29.17 -5.55 11.55
N LYS A 184 -28.96 -6.68 10.85
CA LYS A 184 -28.92 -8.01 11.47
C LYS A 184 -27.87 -8.11 12.57
N ILE A 185 -26.67 -7.57 12.35
CA ILE A 185 -25.61 -7.60 13.36
C ILE A 185 -25.98 -6.76 14.58
N LEU A 186 -26.54 -5.56 14.37
CA LEU A 186 -26.96 -4.69 15.47
C LEU A 186 -28.14 -5.24 16.28
N GLU A 187 -28.95 -6.13 15.70
CA GLU A 187 -30.06 -6.81 16.37
C GLU A 187 -29.63 -8.09 17.11
N GLU A 188 -28.46 -8.65 16.77
CA GLU A 188 -27.86 -9.85 17.39
C GLU A 188 -26.89 -9.53 18.56
N GLU A 189 -26.53 -8.26 18.74
CA GLU A 189 -25.72 -7.73 19.87
C GLU A 189 -26.62 -7.26 21.05
#